data_AF-A0A496Y5X2-F1
#
_entry.id   AF-A0A496Y5X2-F1
#
_cell.length_a   1.000
_cell.length_b   1.000
_cell.length_c   1.000
_cell.angle_alpha   90.00
_cell.angle_beta   90.00
_cell.angle_gamma   90.00
#
_symmetry.space_group_name_H-M   'P 1'
#
loop_
_entity.id
_entity.type
_entity.pdbx_description
1 polymer ?
#
loop_
_entity_poly.entity_id
_entity_poly.type
_entity_poly.pdbx_seq_one_letter_code
_entity_poly.pdbx_strand_id
1 'polypeptide(L)'
;MMAKYKTVYQSREIISARESGPGEWTEYDAVITIKDGGKNPVTIDMTFDSIPPFAIELPKTHTIRAENLTQAFVKVVKFLKRYGFEFK
;
A
#
# COMPACT_ATOMS: atom_id res chain seq x y z
N MET A 1 0.48 -2.32 28.47
CA MET A 1 -0.09 -3.42 27.66
C MET A 1 1.01 -3.97 26.78
N MET A 2 1.33 -5.27 26.88
CA MET A 2 2.26 -5.91 25.95
C MET A 2 1.58 -6.10 24.59
N ALA A 3 2.28 -5.76 23.51
CA ALA A 3 1.83 -6.11 22.17
C ALA A 3 1.69 -7.63 22.10
N LYS A 4 0.47 -8.12 21.84
CA LYS A 4 0.14 -9.56 21.81
C LYS A 4 0.96 -10.34 20.77
N TYR A 5 1.47 -9.65 19.75
CA TYR A 5 2.24 -10.19 18.63
C TYR A 5 3.42 -9.27 18.34
N LYS A 6 4.60 -9.85 18.09
CA LYS A 6 5.85 -9.12 17.84
C LYS A 6 5.99 -8.82 16.35
N THR A 7 6.46 -7.63 16.00
CA THR A 7 6.93 -7.34 14.64
C THR A 7 8.21 -8.12 14.36
N VAL A 8 8.18 -8.96 13.34
CA VAL A 8 9.32 -9.77 12.89
C VAL A 8 10.02 -9.17 11.69
N TYR A 9 9.30 -8.33 10.93
CA TYR A 9 9.84 -7.62 9.79
C TYR A 9 9.13 -6.28 9.62
N GLN A 10 9.90 -5.26 9.25
CA GLN A 10 9.38 -3.97 8.86
C GLN A 10 10.27 -3.40 7.76
N SER A 11 9.65 -2.87 6.71
CA SER A 11 10.36 -2.11 5.68
C SER A 11 9.58 -0.88 5.27
N ARG A 12 10.31 0.08 4.70
CA ARG A 12 9.75 1.24 4.03
C ARG A 12 10.04 1.09 2.55
N GLU A 13 9.01 1.18 1.74
CA GLU A 13 9.06 0.98 0.29
C GLU A 13 8.35 2.14 -0.40
N ILE A 14 8.67 2.35 -1.68
CA ILE A 14 7.86 3.20 -2.55
C ILE A 14 7.00 2.28 -3.41
N ILE A 15 5.68 2.48 -3.37
CA ILE A 15 4.74 1.84 -4.27
C ILE A 15 4.50 2.81 -5.43
N SER A 16 5.15 2.55 -6.56
CA SER A 16 4.95 3.29 -7.80
C SER A 16 3.80 2.69 -8.59
N ALA A 17 2.99 3.57 -9.18
CA ALA A 17 1.91 3.17 -10.06
C ALA A 17 1.81 4.14 -11.24
N ARG A 18 1.30 3.65 -12.36
CA ARG A 18 1.10 4.47 -13.57
C ARG A 18 -0.37 4.44 -13.94
N GLU A 19 -0.93 5.60 -14.25
CA GLU A 19 -2.29 5.69 -14.78
C GLU A 19 -2.39 4.87 -16.09
N SER A 20 -3.48 4.12 -16.26
CA SER A 20 -3.69 3.28 -17.44
C SER A 20 -3.67 4.13 -18.72
N GLY A 21 -2.88 3.71 -19.71
CA GLY A 21 -2.67 4.44 -20.97
C GLY A 21 -1.44 5.36 -20.95
N PRO A 22 -1.43 6.48 -21.69
CA PRO A 22 -0.31 7.44 -21.69
C PRO A 22 -0.30 8.36 -20.45
N GLY A 23 -0.82 7.88 -19.31
CA GLY A 23 -1.03 8.70 -18.12
C GLY A 23 0.20 8.87 -17.21
N GLU A 24 0.02 9.64 -16.15
CA GLU A 24 1.07 10.08 -15.23
C GLU A 24 1.51 8.99 -14.24
N TRP A 25 2.71 9.19 -13.68
CA TRP A 25 3.24 8.38 -12.59
C TRP A 25 2.79 8.93 -11.24
N THR A 26 2.56 8.02 -10.31
CA THR A 26 2.14 8.34 -8.96
C THR A 26 2.84 7.41 -7.97
N GLU A 27 3.10 7.90 -6.76
CA GLU A 27 3.87 7.16 -5.77
C GLU A 27 3.23 7.24 -4.39
N TYR A 28 3.28 6.12 -3.68
CA TYR A 28 2.93 6.04 -2.27
C TYR A 28 4.17 5.65 -1.47
N ASP A 29 4.43 6.42 -0.43
CA ASP A 29 5.31 6.04 0.66
C ASP A 29 4.63 4.94 1.47
N ALA A 30 5.21 3.74 1.54
CA ALA A 30 4.59 2.58 2.15
C ALA A 30 5.43 2.02 3.29
N VAL A 31 4.78 1.65 4.40
CA VAL A 31 5.40 0.89 5.49
C VAL A 31 4.78 -0.51 5.53
N ILE A 32 5.59 -1.51 5.21
CA ILE A 32 5.20 -2.92 5.31
C ILE A 32 5.58 -3.42 6.70
N THR A 33 4.61 -3.97 7.43
CA THR A 33 4.85 -4.58 8.75
C THR A 33 4.36 -6.02 8.74
N ILE A 34 5.19 -6.95 9.22
CA ILE A 34 4.83 -8.35 9.41
C ILE A 34 5.00 -8.71 10.88
N LYS A 35 3.95 -9.30 11.45
CA LYS A 35 3.92 -9.80 12.83
C LYS A 35 3.99 -11.32 12.87
N ASP A 36 4.44 -11.87 13.98
CA ASP A 36 4.51 -13.32 14.23
C ASP A 36 3.15 -13.99 14.46
N GLY A 37 2.05 -13.24 14.47
CA GLY A 37 0.72 -13.80 14.62
C GLY A 37 -0.43 -12.79 14.48
N GLY A 38 -1.65 -13.30 14.62
CA GLY A 38 -2.90 -12.55 14.46
C GLY A 38 -3.63 -12.90 13.16
N LYS A 39 -4.90 -12.47 13.05
CA LYS A 39 -5.75 -12.75 11.88
C LYS A 39 -5.22 -12.13 10.59
N ASN A 40 -4.62 -10.94 10.69
CA ASN A 40 -3.98 -10.24 9.56
C ASN A 40 -2.59 -9.78 10.01
N PRO A 41 -1.58 -10.66 10.00
CA PRO A 41 -0.25 -10.34 10.49
C PRO A 41 0.52 -9.40 9.55
N VAL A 42 0.09 -9.25 8.30
CA VAL A 42 0.71 -8.35 7.32
C VAL A 42 -0.11 -7.08 7.18
N THR A 43 0.55 -5.93 7.34
CA THR A 43 -0.04 -4.61 7.06
C THR A 43 0.83 -3.81 6.11
N ILE A 44 0.20 -3.02 5.25
CA ILE A 44 0.86 -2.03 4.40
C ILE A 44 0.15 -0.69 4.65
N ASP A 45 0.85 0.24 5.28
CA ASP A 45 0.36 1.60 5.51
C ASP A 45 0.95 2.52 4.45
N MET A 46 0.09 3.01 3.56
CA MET A 46 0.47 3.82 2.40
C MET A 46 0.10 5.27 2.63
N THR A 47 1.02 6.19 2.34
CA THR A 47 0.83 7.64 2.38
C THR A 47 1.15 8.22 1.02
N PHE A 48 0.22 8.98 0.49
CA PHE A 48 0.38 9.66 -0.78
C PHE A 48 1.18 10.94 -0.56
N ASP A 49 2.35 11.03 -1.20
CA ASP A 49 3.29 12.14 -1.00
C ASP A 49 3.44 13.05 -2.23
N SER A 50 2.69 12.82 -3.32
CA SER A 50 2.85 13.65 -4.50
C SER A 50 2.02 14.93 -4.45
N ILE A 51 2.66 16.00 -4.93
CA ILE A 51 2.11 17.36 -5.01
C ILE A 51 1.27 17.46 -6.29
N PRO A 52 0.03 17.99 -6.24
CA PRO A 52 -0.87 18.14 -7.39
C PRO A 52 -0.22 18.86 -8.60
N PRO A 53 -0.72 18.65 -9.84
CA PRO A 53 -2.10 18.28 -10.14
C PRO A 53 -2.27 16.87 -10.72
N PHE A 54 -2.96 16.00 -9.97
CA PHE A 54 -3.56 14.80 -10.56
C PHE A 54 -4.99 15.10 -10.98
N ALA A 55 -5.40 14.63 -12.15
CA ALA A 55 -6.80 14.70 -12.59
C ALA A 55 -7.73 13.82 -11.73
N ILE A 56 -7.16 12.87 -10.97
CA ILE A 56 -7.87 11.90 -10.12
C ILE A 56 -7.43 12.11 -8.66
N GLU A 57 -8.40 12.32 -7.77
CA GLU A 57 -8.15 12.40 -6.33
C GLU A 57 -7.81 11.01 -5.75
N LEU A 58 -6.52 10.81 -5.47
CA LEU A 58 -6.02 9.64 -4.79
C LEU A 58 -6.13 9.80 -3.26
N PRO A 59 -6.50 8.75 -2.50
CA PRO A 59 -6.55 8.83 -1.04
C PRO A 59 -5.19 9.17 -0.44
N LYS A 60 -5.12 10.23 0.38
CA LYS A 60 -3.89 10.64 1.05
C LYS A 60 -3.26 9.53 1.90
N THR A 61 -4.09 8.68 2.49
CA THR A 61 -3.63 7.55 3.30
C THR A 61 -4.49 6.33 3.04
N HIS A 62 -3.89 5.15 3.00
CA HIS A 62 -4.63 3.89 2.90
C HIS A 62 -3.88 2.76 3.62
N THR A 63 -4.62 1.99 4.43
CA THR A 63 -4.06 0.82 5.14
C THR A 63 -4.62 -0.46 4.57
N ILE A 64 -3.73 -1.35 4.17
CA ILE A 64 -4.04 -2.73 3.79
C ILE A 64 -3.70 -3.66 4.94
N ARG A 65 -4.58 -4.64 5.19
CA ARG A 65 -4.37 -5.74 6.14
C ARG A 65 -4.61 -7.06 5.44
N ALA A 66 -3.75 -8.04 5.62
CA ALA A 66 -3.85 -9.34 4.96
C ALA A 66 -3.25 -10.47 5.79
N GLU A 67 -3.59 -11.70 5.42
CA GLU A 67 -3.09 -12.92 6.05
C GLU A 67 -1.62 -13.20 5.67
N ASN A 68 -1.20 -12.74 4.49
CA ASN A 68 0.15 -12.91 3.95
C ASN A 68 0.50 -11.81 2.94
N LEU A 69 1.78 -11.75 2.54
CA LEU A 69 2.31 -10.73 1.62
C LEU A 69 1.62 -10.77 0.25
N THR A 70 1.40 -11.96 -0.33
CA THR A 70 0.73 -12.09 -1.64
C THR A 70 -0.66 -11.48 -1.63
N GLN A 71 -1.47 -11.79 -0.60
CA GLN A 71 -2.79 -11.17 -0.44
C GLN A 71 -2.70 -9.65 -0.22
N ALA A 72 -1.67 -9.17 0.48
CA ALA A 72 -1.46 -7.73 0.67
C ALA A 72 -1.20 -7.01 -0.66
N PHE A 73 -0.28 -7.52 -1.49
CA PHE A 73 -0.01 -6.94 -2.81
C PHE A 73 -1.17 -7.08 -3.79
N VAL A 74 -1.94 -8.17 -3.74
CA VAL A 74 -3.20 -8.26 -4.51
C VAL A 74 -4.17 -7.15 -4.11
N LYS A 75 -4.24 -6.78 -2.83
CA LYS A 75 -5.06 -5.65 -2.36
C LYS A 75 -4.49 -4.30 -2.80
N VAL A 76 -3.16 -4.14 -2.86
CA VAL A 76 -2.51 -2.94 -3.45
C VAL A 76 -2.93 -2.79 -4.90
N VAL A 77 -2.78 -3.84 -5.72
CA VAL A 77 -3.16 -3.82 -7.14
C VAL A 77 -4.65 -3.49 -7.30
N LYS A 78 -5.53 -4.09 -6.51
CA LYS A 78 -6.97 -3.81 -6.55
C LYS A 78 -7.31 -2.38 -6.12
N PHE A 79 -6.59 -1.85 -5.14
CA PHE A 79 -6.72 -0.47 -4.69
C PHE A 79 -6.34 0.49 -5.83
N LEU A 80 -5.13 0.35 -6.39
CA LEU A 80 -4.66 1.21 -7.50
C LEU A 80 -5.60 1.15 -8.70
N LYS A 81 -6.04 -0.06 -9.09
CA LYS A 81 -6.94 -0.27 -10.22
C LYS A 81 -8.30 0.43 -10.03
N ARG A 82 -8.79 0.59 -8.80
CA ARG A 82 -10.03 1.33 -8.51
C ARG A 82 -9.92 2.80 -8.94
N TYR A 83 -8.71 3.35 -8.92
CA TYR A 83 -8.43 4.74 -9.28
C TYR A 83 -7.83 4.88 -10.68
N GLY A 84 -7.87 3.83 -11.50
CA GLY A 84 -7.33 3.88 -12.86
C GLY A 84 -5.80 3.73 -12.94
N PHE A 85 -5.14 3.25 -11.89
CA PHE A 85 -3.70 3.03 -11.86
C PHE A 85 -3.31 1.55 -11.91
N GLU A 86 -2.18 1.28 -12.54
CA GLU A 86 -1.53 -0.03 -12.60
C GLU A 86 -0.26 -0.01 -11.76
N PHE A 87 -0.11 -1.04 -10.91
CA PHE A 87 1.14 -1.31 -10.19
C PHE A 87 2.27 -1.62 -11.20
N LYS A 88 3.47 -1.07 -10.96
CA LYS A 88 4.65 -1.26 -11.81
C LYS A 88 5.85 -1.70 -10.98
#